data_AF-A0A336MNW1-F1
#
_entry.id   AF-A0A336MNW1-F1
#
_cell.length_a   1.000
_cell.length_b   1.000
_cell.length_c   1.000
_cell.angle_alpha   90.00
_cell.angle_beta   90.00
_cell.angle_gamma   90.00
#
_symmetry.space_group_name_H-M   'P 1'
#
loop_
_entity.id
_entity.type
_entity.pdbx_description
1 polymer ?
#
loop_
_entity_poly.entity_id
_entity_poly.type
_entity_poly.pdbx_seq_one_letter_code
_entity_poly.pdbx_strand_id
1 'polypeptide(L)'
;MQELREGRKASHTAPQVLFSHREPPMELANTDARVGDNIGYVTFVLFPRHTNKETRDNTINLIHIFRDYLHYHIKCSKAYIHSRMRAKTSDFLKVLNRARPDTNQKPKQRTITGRTFNRVE
;
A
#
# COMPACT_ATOMS: atom_id res chain seq x y z
N MET A 1 8.32 -6.71 -3.26
CA MET A 1 9.34 -7.61 -3.85
C MET A 1 9.11 -9.06 -3.51
N GLN A 2 8.74 -9.39 -2.27
CA GLN A 2 8.38 -10.77 -1.88
C GLN A 2 7.29 -11.39 -2.78
N GLU A 3 6.17 -10.68 -3.00
CA GLU A 3 5.10 -11.16 -3.90
C GLU A 3 5.58 -11.47 -5.32
N LEU A 4 6.52 -10.66 -5.86
CA LEU A 4 7.11 -10.88 -7.19
C LEU A 4 8.01 -12.13 -7.21
N ARG A 5 8.76 -12.38 -6.14
CA ARG A 5 9.56 -13.62 -5.97
C ARG A 5 8.68 -14.86 -5.94
N GLU A 6 7.49 -14.75 -5.36
CA GLU A 6 6.50 -15.83 -5.27
C GLU A 6 5.55 -15.87 -6.48
N GLY A 7 5.73 -15.01 -7.49
CA GLY A 7 4.82 -14.86 -8.62
C GLY A 7 4.60 -16.15 -9.44
N ARG A 8 5.54 -17.11 -9.38
CA ARG A 8 5.38 -18.43 -10.01
C ARG A 8 4.29 -19.29 -9.37
N LYS A 9 3.79 -18.94 -8.18
CA LYS A 9 2.58 -19.55 -7.59
C LYS A 9 1.32 -19.19 -8.39
N ALA A 10 1.26 -17.97 -8.93
CA ALA A 10 0.13 -17.52 -9.74
C ALA A 10 0.24 -17.99 -11.21
N SER A 11 1.46 -18.03 -11.75
CA SER A 11 1.71 -18.55 -13.10
C SER A 11 3.01 -19.34 -13.15
N HIS A 12 2.89 -20.66 -13.26
CA HIS A 12 4.05 -21.56 -13.31
C HIS A 12 4.98 -21.30 -14.50
N THR A 13 4.43 -20.76 -15.59
CA THR A 13 5.14 -20.46 -16.83
C THR A 13 5.77 -19.07 -16.85
N ALA A 14 5.50 -18.21 -15.87
CA ALA A 14 6.06 -16.87 -15.79
C ALA A 14 7.57 -16.87 -15.50
N PRO A 15 8.28 -15.78 -15.85
CA PRO A 15 9.67 -15.58 -15.46
C PRO A 15 9.89 -15.73 -13.95
N GLN A 16 11.00 -16.35 -13.56
CA GLN A 16 11.40 -16.35 -12.16
C GLN A 16 12.02 -14.98 -11.82
N VAL A 17 11.66 -14.44 -10.65
CA VAL A 17 12.19 -13.17 -10.15
C VAL A 17 12.98 -13.41 -8.88
N LEU A 18 14.21 -12.92 -8.86
CA LEU A 18 15.06 -12.88 -7.67
C LEU A 18 15.22 -11.42 -7.22
N PHE A 19 15.40 -11.24 -5.92
CA PHE A 19 15.62 -9.93 -5.34
C PHE A 19 16.79 -10.00 -4.36
N SER A 20 17.77 -9.13 -4.54
CA SER A 20 18.85 -8.91 -3.59
C SER A 20 18.77 -7.49 -3.04
N HIS A 21 18.89 -7.35 -1.73
CA HIS A 21 18.88 -6.04 -1.06
C HIS A 21 20.31 -5.65 -0.71
N ARG A 22 20.65 -4.38 -0.94
CA ARG A 22 21.95 -3.75 -0.64
C ARG A 22 23.11 -4.22 -1.51
N GLU A 23 23.29 -5.53 -1.62
CA GLU A 23 24.41 -6.14 -2.30
C GLU A 23 23.99 -6.62 -3.70
N PRO A 24 24.86 -6.42 -4.72
CA PRO A 24 24.62 -6.96 -6.04
C PRO A 24 24.67 -8.50 -6.03
N PRO A 25 23.97 -9.15 -6.97
CA PRO A 25 24.11 -10.58 -7.19
C PRO A 25 25.53 -10.94 -7.65
N MET A 26 25.98 -12.16 -7.37
CA MET A 26 27.37 -12.60 -7.59
C MET A 26 27.81 -12.52 -9.05
N GLU A 27 26.87 -12.59 -9.99
CA GLU A 27 27.10 -12.42 -11.42
C GLU A 27 27.60 -11.00 -11.78
N LEU A 28 27.35 -10.02 -10.91
CA LEU A 28 27.87 -8.66 -11.02
C LEU A 28 29.10 -8.42 -10.12
N ALA A 29 29.68 -9.48 -9.54
CA ALA A 29 30.91 -9.35 -8.78
C ALA A 29 32.05 -8.84 -9.68
N ASN A 30 32.91 -8.00 -9.12
CA ASN A 30 34.02 -7.33 -9.83
C ASN A 30 33.60 -6.29 -10.89
N THR A 31 32.35 -5.82 -10.85
CA THR A 31 31.91 -4.64 -11.61
C THR A 31 31.83 -3.41 -10.70
N ASP A 32 31.51 -2.24 -11.27
CA ASP A 32 31.22 -1.00 -10.54
C ASP A 32 29.79 -0.97 -9.94
N ALA A 33 29.19 -2.16 -9.74
CA ALA A 33 27.87 -2.32 -9.13
C ALA A 33 27.83 -1.68 -7.73
N ARG A 34 26.89 -0.76 -7.55
CA ARG A 34 26.75 0.04 -6.34
C ARG A 34 26.18 -0.79 -5.18
N VAL A 35 26.79 -0.64 -4.01
CA VAL A 35 26.29 -1.20 -2.75
C VAL A 35 25.68 -0.09 -1.91
N GLY A 36 24.56 -0.36 -1.24
CA GLY A 36 24.00 0.58 -0.26
C GLY A 36 22.60 0.25 0.23
N ASP A 37 22.22 0.83 1.38
CA ASP A 37 20.95 0.52 2.05
C ASP A 37 19.69 0.88 1.25
N ASN A 38 19.80 1.83 0.32
CA ASN A 38 18.70 2.28 -0.53
C ASN A 38 18.74 1.65 -1.93
N ILE A 39 19.57 0.62 -2.13
CA ILE A 39 19.76 -0.07 -3.40
C ILE A 39 19.16 -1.47 -3.32
N GLY A 40 18.48 -1.86 -4.39
CA GLY A 40 17.91 -3.20 -4.56
C GLY A 40 18.09 -3.68 -5.98
N TYR A 41 18.53 -4.91 -6.12
CA TYR A 41 18.73 -5.58 -7.40
C TYR A 41 17.57 -6.52 -7.67
N VAL A 42 16.97 -6.42 -8.86
CA VAL A 42 15.89 -7.29 -9.32
C VAL A 42 16.37 -8.06 -10.54
N THR A 43 16.37 -9.38 -10.45
CA THR A 43 16.85 -10.26 -11.53
C THR A 43 15.68 -11.05 -12.10
N PHE A 44 15.44 -10.92 -13.41
CA PHE A 44 14.47 -11.73 -14.14
C PHE A 44 15.18 -12.86 -14.87
N VAL A 45 14.79 -14.10 -14.60
CA VAL A 45 15.28 -15.27 -15.33
C VAL A 45 14.30 -15.59 -16.46
N LEU A 46 14.73 -15.32 -17.69
CA LEU A 46 13.96 -15.60 -18.89
C LEU A 46 14.35 -16.95 -19.49
N PHE A 47 13.36 -17.69 -19.98
CA PHE A 47 13.51 -18.95 -20.68
C PHE A 47 13.17 -18.77 -22.16
N PRO A 48 13.49 -19.74 -23.05
CA PRO A 48 13.18 -19.64 -24.48
C PRO A 48 11.71 -19.32 -24.80
N ARG A 49 10.78 -19.73 -23.93
CA ARG A 49 9.35 -19.39 -24.03
C ARG A 49 9.03 -17.90 -23.88
N HIS A 50 9.93 -17.11 -23.30
CA HIS A 50 9.79 -15.66 -23.15
C HIS A 50 10.54 -14.90 -24.25
N THR A 51 11.63 -15.47 -24.77
CA THR A 51 12.52 -14.81 -25.72
C THR A 51 12.32 -15.26 -27.17
N ASN A 52 11.37 -16.15 -27.45
CA ASN A 52 11.05 -16.57 -28.81
C ASN A 52 10.52 -15.40 -29.66
N LYS A 53 10.60 -15.53 -30.98
CA LYS A 53 10.27 -14.44 -31.92
C LYS A 53 8.83 -13.94 -31.80
N GLU A 54 7.91 -14.78 -31.37
CA GLU A 54 6.49 -14.46 -31.23
C GLU A 54 6.20 -13.64 -29.97
N THR A 55 6.86 -13.96 -28.84
CA THR A 55 6.62 -13.33 -27.54
C THR A 55 7.63 -12.26 -27.17
N ARG A 56 8.72 -12.13 -27.94
CA ARG A 56 9.84 -11.23 -27.64
C ARG A 56 9.39 -9.79 -27.46
N ASP A 57 8.60 -9.27 -28.39
CA ASP A 57 8.23 -7.84 -28.39
C ASP A 57 7.35 -7.51 -27.17
N ASN A 58 6.42 -8.39 -26.81
CA ASN A 58 5.64 -8.26 -25.57
C ASN A 58 6.53 -8.34 -24.31
N THR A 59 7.50 -9.25 -24.30
CA THR A 59 8.41 -9.42 -23.16
C THR A 59 9.29 -8.19 -22.96
N ILE A 60 9.82 -7.61 -24.04
CA ILE A 60 10.54 -6.34 -24.00
C ILE A 60 9.62 -5.23 -23.46
N ASN A 61 8.38 -5.17 -23.94
CA ASN A 61 7.41 -4.18 -23.51
C ASN A 61 7.14 -4.22 -22.00
N LEU A 62 7.05 -5.41 -21.41
CA LEU A 62 6.82 -5.55 -19.96
C LEU A 62 8.08 -5.27 -19.13
N ILE A 63 9.25 -5.72 -19.59
CA ILE A 63 10.49 -5.58 -18.81
C ILE A 63 10.99 -4.13 -18.79
N HIS A 64 10.93 -3.41 -19.92
CA HIS A 64 11.48 -2.05 -19.97
C HIS A 64 10.71 -1.06 -19.08
N ILE A 65 9.40 -1.26 -18.90
CA ILE A 65 8.57 -0.43 -18.00
C ILE A 65 8.60 -0.88 -16.54
N PHE A 66 9.21 -2.02 -16.22
CA PHE A 66 9.06 -2.65 -14.90
C PHE A 66 9.47 -1.74 -13.74
N ARG A 67 10.55 -0.98 -13.90
CA ARG A 67 11.03 -0.03 -12.87
C ARG A 67 9.96 1.01 -12.55
N ASP A 68 9.38 1.61 -13.57
CA ASP A 68 8.37 2.66 -13.40
C ASP A 68 7.06 2.06 -12.92
N TYR A 69 6.68 0.87 -13.39
CA TYR A 69 5.57 0.08 -12.89
C TYR A 69 5.69 -0.15 -11.37
N LEU A 70 6.84 -0.65 -10.89
CA LEU A 70 7.07 -0.90 -9.48
C LEU A 70 6.98 0.39 -8.66
N HIS A 71 7.66 1.45 -9.11
CA HIS A 71 7.67 2.73 -8.41
C HIS A 71 6.33 3.45 -8.44
N TYR A 72 5.52 3.24 -9.49
CA TYR A 72 4.16 3.72 -9.61
C TYR A 72 3.27 3.01 -8.58
N HIS A 73 3.29 1.68 -8.56
CA HIS A 73 2.46 0.91 -7.65
C HIS A 73 2.79 1.16 -6.17
N ILE A 74 4.06 1.37 -5.81
CA ILE A 74 4.44 1.79 -4.45
C ILE A 74 3.77 3.13 -4.08
N LYS A 75 3.74 4.10 -4.99
CA LYS A 75 3.08 5.40 -4.74
C LYS A 75 1.57 5.24 -4.63
N CYS A 76 0.96 4.43 -5.48
CA CYS A 76 -0.48 4.13 -5.42
C CYS A 76 -0.86 3.44 -4.10
N SER A 77 -0.07 2.48 -3.62
CA SER A 77 -0.28 1.85 -2.31
C SER A 77 -0.21 2.86 -1.18
N LYS A 78 0.76 3.80 -1.19
CA LYS A 78 0.81 4.89 -0.19
C LYS A 78 -0.45 5.75 -0.22
N ALA A 79 -0.91 6.14 -1.41
CA ALA A 79 -2.14 6.92 -1.57
C ALA A 79 -3.37 6.17 -1.04
N TYR A 80 -3.46 4.86 -1.32
CA TYR A 80 -4.53 4.00 -0.80
C TYR A 80 -4.51 3.93 0.73
N ILE A 81 -3.33 3.73 1.33
CA ILE A 81 -3.17 3.74 2.79
C ILE A 81 -3.56 5.10 3.38
N HIS A 82 -3.22 6.22 2.72
CA HIS A 82 -3.68 7.55 3.15
C HIS A 82 -5.20 7.66 3.17
N SER A 83 -5.90 7.14 2.14
CA SER A 83 -7.37 7.13 2.12
C SER A 83 -7.96 6.29 3.27
N ARG A 84 -7.38 5.12 3.56
CA ARG A 84 -7.77 4.27 4.69
C ARG A 84 -7.55 4.97 6.04
N MET A 85 -6.42 5.64 6.22
CA MET A 85 -6.11 6.41 7.43
C MET A 85 -7.14 7.53 7.62
N ARG A 86 -7.46 8.30 6.57
CA ARG A 86 -8.48 9.37 6.65
C ARG A 86 -9.85 8.85 7.06
N ALA A 87 -10.28 7.72 6.48
CA ALA A 87 -11.54 7.09 6.87
C ALA A 87 -11.54 6.73 8.36
N LYS A 88 -10.46 6.13 8.86
CA LYS A 88 -10.35 5.75 10.26
C LYS A 88 -10.27 6.94 11.21
N THR A 89 -9.55 7.99 10.83
CA THR A 89 -9.51 9.25 11.58
C THR A 89 -10.89 9.89 11.65
N SER A 90 -11.66 9.88 10.55
CA SER A 90 -13.05 10.36 10.56
C SER A 90 -13.91 9.59 11.57
N ASP A 91 -13.76 8.27 11.64
CA ASP A 91 -14.48 7.46 12.64
C ASP A 91 -14.06 7.79 14.08
N PHE A 92 -12.76 7.97 14.34
CA PHE A 92 -12.30 8.38 15.67
C PHE A 92 -12.80 9.77 16.06
N LEU A 93 -12.86 10.72 15.12
CA LEU A 93 -13.43 12.04 15.37
C LEU A 93 -14.92 11.96 15.71
N LYS A 94 -15.69 11.07 15.07
CA LYS A 94 -17.10 10.84 15.44
C LYS A 94 -17.24 10.33 16.87
N VAL A 95 -16.37 9.40 17.28
CA VAL A 95 -16.36 8.87 18.67
C VAL A 95 -16.01 9.98 19.66
N LEU A 96 -14.98 10.78 19.38
CA LEU A 96 -14.61 11.93 20.22
C LEU A 96 -15.74 12.95 20.34
N ASN A 97 -16.38 13.29 19.22
CA ASN A 97 -17.49 14.25 19.22
C ASN A 97 -18.69 13.73 20.01
N ARG A 98 -18.97 12.41 19.95
CA ARG A 98 -20.03 11.78 20.78
C ARG A 98 -19.71 11.79 22.28
N ALA A 99 -18.43 11.80 22.64
CA ALA A 99 -18.00 11.84 24.04
C ALA A 99 -18.06 13.26 24.64
N ARG A 100 -18.21 14.32 23.82
CA ARG A 100 -18.42 15.68 24.34
C ARG A 100 -19.84 15.79 24.90
N PRO A 101 -20.03 16.29 26.14
CA PRO A 101 -21.36 16.57 26.67
C PRO A 101 -22.07 17.60 25.78
N ASP A 102 -23.34 17.36 25.45
CA ASP A 102 -24.14 18.33 24.69
C ASP A 102 -24.28 19.63 25.50
N THR A 103 -23.63 20.71 25.05
CA THR A 103 -23.82 22.06 25.61
C THR A 103 -25.24 22.61 25.39
N ASN A 104 -26.01 22.00 24.47
CA ASN A 104 -27.36 22.41 24.13
C ASN A 104 -28.46 21.69 24.90
N GLN A 105 -28.15 20.69 25.73
CA GLN A 105 -29.11 20.20 26.71
C GLN A 105 -29.08 21.17 27.90
N LYS A 106 -29.86 22.26 27.83
CA LYS A 106 -30.27 22.97 29.04
C LYS A 106 -30.69 21.90 30.05
N PRO A 107 -30.15 21.88 31.29
CA PRO A 107 -30.62 20.92 32.27
C PRO A 107 -32.13 21.07 32.34
N LYS A 108 -32.88 20.01 32.00
CA LYS A 108 -34.32 19.97 32.28
C LYS A 108 -34.39 20.19 33.78
N GLN A 109 -34.76 21.40 34.21
CA GLN A 109 -34.97 21.69 35.62
C GLN A 109 -36.12 20.80 36.06
N ARG A 110 -35.76 19.71 36.74
CA ARG A 110 -36.69 18.80 37.35
C ARG A 110 -36.78 19.20 38.81
N THR A 111 -38.00 19.32 39.31
CA THR A 111 -38.25 19.44 40.75
C THR A 111 -37.79 18.15 41.46
N ILE A 112 -37.59 18.18 42.78
CA ILE A 112 -37.21 17.00 43.60
C ILE A 112 -38.12 15.77 43.35
N THR A 113 -39.36 15.99 42.90
CA THR A 113 -40.34 14.96 42.54
C THR A 113 -40.30 14.52 41.06
N GLY A 114 -39.31 14.98 40.29
CA GLY A 114 -39.07 14.55 38.90
C GLY A 114 -39.93 15.23 37.82
N ARG A 115 -40.81 16.17 38.20
CA ARG A 115 -41.69 16.89 37.24
C ARG A 115 -40.94 18.04 36.56
N THR A 116 -41.07 18.13 35.23
CA THR A 116 -40.57 19.23 34.40
C THR A 116 -41.46 20.46 34.54
N PHE A 117 -40.84 21.62 34.75
CA PHE A 117 -41.54 22.90 34.87
C PHE A 117 -41.99 23.39 33.48
N ASN A 118 -43.29 23.40 33.22
CA ASN A 118 -43.88 24.03 32.04
C ASN A 118 -44.23 25.48 32.41
N ARG A 119 -43.53 26.45 31.82
CA ARG A 119 -43.91 27.86 31.94
C ARG A 119 -45.02 28.12 30.91
N VAL A 120 -46.22 28.38 31.39
CA VAL A 120 -47.35 28.82 30.55
C VAL A 120 -47.14 30.32 30.27
N GLU A 121 -47.20 30.72 29.01
CA GLU A 121 -47.22 32.12 28.57
C GLU A 121 -48.57 32.78 28.88
#